data_AF-A0A2V8TB82-F1
#
_entry.id   AF-A0A2V8TB82-F1
#
_cell.length_a   1.000
_cell.length_b   1.000
_cell.length_c   1.000
_cell.angle_alpha   90.00
_cell.angle_beta   90.00
_cell.angle_gamma   90.00
#
_symmetry.space_group_name_H-M   'P 1'
#
loop_
_entity.id
_entity.type
_entity.pdbx_description
1 polymer ?
#
loop_
_entity_poly.entity_id
_entity_poly.type
_entity_poly.pdbx_seq_one_letter_code
_entity_poly.pdbx_strand_id
1 'polypeptide(L)'
;MASRFRFTLCSSVMLLFFAWSFAAAQSYSITDLGTLGGSFSEVYGINASSQSTGSSQTSSGADDGFRVSGGVMSDLNITGSNVVGRGINASGQVAGYYYNRSYQAFLWTNGKTRDLGNLGGSYAEQLGLHSLPCLPVERRVDEGSQLV
;
A
#
# COMPACT_ATOMS: atom_id res chain seq x y z
N MET A 1 -23.42 -54.26 39.75
CA MET A 1 -23.56 -52.82 39.44
C MET A 1 -22.21 -52.09 39.26
N ALA A 2 -21.11 -52.76 38.88
CA ALA A 2 -19.78 -52.12 38.80
C ALA A 2 -19.25 -51.84 37.38
N SER A 3 -19.89 -52.35 36.31
CA SER A 3 -19.34 -52.22 34.94
C SER A 3 -19.86 -51.02 34.15
N ARG A 4 -20.97 -50.38 34.57
CA ARG A 4 -21.49 -49.16 33.92
C ARG A 4 -20.79 -47.88 34.34
N PHE A 5 -20.00 -47.92 35.41
CA PHE A 5 -19.27 -46.76 35.95
C PHE A 5 -17.93 -46.52 35.22
N ARG A 6 -17.36 -47.57 34.60
CA ARG A 6 -16.04 -47.51 33.94
C ARG A 6 -16.10 -46.94 32.51
N PHE A 7 -17.28 -46.96 31.88
CA PHE A 7 -17.47 -46.47 30.51
C PHE A 7 -17.80 -44.97 30.45
N THR A 8 -18.56 -44.45 31.43
CA THR A 8 -18.96 -43.04 31.48
C THR A 8 -17.79 -42.12 31.83
N LEU A 9 -16.81 -42.61 32.61
CA LEU A 9 -15.62 -41.84 33.03
C LEU A 9 -14.64 -41.56 31.87
N CYS A 10 -14.56 -42.45 30.87
CA CYS A 10 -13.67 -42.27 29.72
C CYS A 10 -14.23 -41.24 28.72
N SER A 11 -15.56 -41.20 28.58
CA SER A 11 -16.26 -40.24 27.70
C SER A 11 -16.26 -38.81 28.23
N SER A 12 -16.30 -38.61 29.55
CA SER A 12 -16.27 -37.28 30.17
C SER A 12 -14.85 -36.71 30.28
N VAL A 13 -13.83 -37.56 30.42
CA VAL A 13 -12.42 -37.13 30.35
C VAL A 13 -12.05 -36.72 28.92
N MET A 14 -12.55 -37.39 27.87
CA MET A 14 -12.32 -36.99 26.47
C MET A 14 -12.96 -35.65 26.08
N LEU A 15 -14.11 -35.29 26.66
CA LEU A 15 -14.77 -33.99 26.39
C LEU A 15 -14.08 -32.81 27.08
N LEU A 16 -13.32 -33.05 28.16
CA LEU A 16 -12.51 -32.01 28.83
C LEU A 16 -11.18 -31.73 28.12
N PHE A 17 -10.73 -32.59 27.21
CA PHE A 17 -9.57 -32.32 26.33
C PHE A 17 -9.93 -31.55 25.05
N PHE A 18 -11.21 -31.48 24.68
CA PHE A 18 -11.67 -30.81 23.46
C PHE A 18 -11.91 -29.30 23.64
N ALA A 19 -11.77 -28.78 24.86
CA ALA A 19 -11.99 -27.37 25.20
C ALA A 19 -10.69 -26.54 25.24
N TRP A 20 -9.54 -27.10 24.86
CA TRP A 20 -8.34 -26.31 24.55
C TRP A 20 -8.45 -25.70 23.17
N SER A 21 -9.33 -24.70 23.03
CA SER A 21 -9.18 -23.73 21.96
C SER A 21 -7.93 -22.91 22.26
N PHE A 22 -6.81 -23.27 21.63
CA PHE A 22 -5.66 -22.39 21.55
C PHE A 22 -6.10 -21.16 20.76
N ALA A 23 -6.30 -20.03 21.44
CA ALA A 23 -6.30 -18.74 20.77
C ALA A 23 -4.88 -18.49 20.28
N ALA A 24 -4.57 -18.93 19.06
CA ALA A 24 -3.30 -18.68 18.42
C ALA A 24 -3.21 -17.17 18.10
N ALA A 25 -2.23 -16.49 18.68
CA ALA A 25 -1.95 -15.11 18.34
C ALA A 25 -1.43 -15.03 16.90
N GLN A 26 -1.85 -14.01 16.14
CA GLN A 26 -1.25 -13.73 14.84
C GLN A 26 0.24 -13.41 15.04
N SER A 27 1.10 -14.19 14.39
CA SER A 27 2.52 -13.87 14.28
C SER A 27 2.72 -12.96 13.07
N TYR A 28 3.42 -11.84 13.26
CA TYR A 28 3.79 -10.93 12.19
C TYR A 28 5.31 -10.74 12.19
N SER A 29 5.88 -10.55 11.00
CA SER A 29 7.28 -10.18 10.82
C SER A 29 7.37 -8.72 10.41
N ILE A 30 8.21 -7.95 11.09
CA ILE A 30 8.56 -6.60 10.66
C ILE A 30 9.75 -6.73 9.69
N THR A 31 9.57 -6.21 8.49
CA THR A 31 10.63 -6.12 7.48
C THR A 31 11.09 -4.68 7.40
N ASP A 32 12.36 -4.45 7.70
CA ASP A 32 12.99 -3.16 7.42
C ASP A 32 13.20 -3.01 5.91
N LEU A 33 12.71 -1.90 5.35
CA LEU A 33 12.84 -1.55 3.94
C LEU A 33 14.11 -0.76 3.65
N GLY A 34 14.73 -0.21 4.70
CA GLY A 34 15.86 0.71 4.59
C GLY A 34 15.49 2.10 4.09
N THR A 35 16.48 2.80 3.57
CA THR A 35 16.41 4.16 3.04
C THR A 35 17.23 4.25 1.75
N LEU A 36 17.12 5.36 1.02
CA LEU A 36 18.00 5.73 -0.10
C LEU A 36 19.38 6.26 0.37
N GLY A 37 19.81 5.86 1.56
CA GLY A 37 21.09 6.25 2.17
C GLY A 37 20.99 7.35 3.23
N GLY A 38 19.80 7.90 3.47
CA GLY A 38 19.52 8.84 4.56
C GLY A 38 19.03 8.16 5.84
N SER A 39 18.44 8.95 6.74
CA SER A 39 18.06 8.50 8.09
C SER A 39 16.63 7.97 8.24
N PHE A 40 15.74 8.26 7.28
CA PHE A 40 14.35 7.82 7.34
C PHE A 40 13.74 7.55 5.96
N SER A 41 12.66 6.78 5.96
CA SER A 41 11.77 6.56 4.82
C SER A 41 10.32 6.46 5.30
N GLU A 42 9.39 6.85 4.43
CA GLU A 42 7.95 6.81 4.69
C GLU A 42 7.24 6.14 3.51
N VAL A 43 6.48 5.08 3.78
CA VAL A 43 5.67 4.37 2.78
C VAL A 43 4.27 4.98 2.73
N TYR A 44 3.79 5.32 1.54
CA TYR A 44 2.43 5.85 1.33
C TYR A 44 1.52 4.92 0.53
N GLY A 45 2.09 4.01 -0.25
CA GLY A 45 1.32 3.06 -1.06
C GLY A 45 1.92 1.66 -1.04
N ILE A 46 1.06 0.65 -1.05
CA ILE A 46 1.43 -0.77 -1.18
C ILE A 46 0.40 -1.48 -2.08
N ASN A 47 0.84 -2.41 -2.92
CA ASN A 47 -0.04 -3.26 -3.73
C ASN A 47 -0.03 -4.73 -3.28
N ALA A 48 -0.93 -5.53 -3.84
CA ALA A 48 -1.10 -6.95 -3.50
C ALA A 48 0.13 -7.84 -3.84
N SER A 49 1.08 -7.33 -4.62
CA SER A 49 2.35 -8.00 -4.92
C SER A 49 3.47 -7.59 -3.96
N SER A 50 3.12 -7.00 -2.80
CA SER A 50 4.05 -6.49 -1.79
C SER A 50 5.05 -5.47 -2.32
N GLN A 51 4.68 -4.75 -3.38
CA GLN A 51 5.45 -3.61 -3.86
C GLN A 51 4.94 -2.37 -3.14
N SER A 52 5.85 -1.51 -2.71
CA SER A 52 5.49 -0.28 -2.03
C SER A 52 6.15 0.94 -2.65
N THR A 53 5.64 2.12 -2.35
CA THR A 53 6.19 3.40 -2.80
C THR A 53 6.02 4.45 -1.71
N GLY A 54 6.84 5.48 -1.77
CA GLY A 54 6.89 6.49 -0.73
C GLY A 54 7.91 7.59 -1.00
N SER A 55 8.38 8.19 0.09
CA SER A 55 9.50 9.14 0.12
C SER A 55 10.60 8.61 1.03
N SER A 56 11.86 8.76 0.63
CA SER A 56 13.00 8.40 1.47
C SER A 56 14.06 9.47 1.40
N GLN A 57 14.69 9.73 2.54
CA GLN A 57 15.86 10.57 2.58
C GLN A 57 17.03 9.86 1.88
N THR A 58 17.73 10.61 1.03
CA THR A 58 18.96 10.19 0.33
C THR A 58 20.20 10.48 1.18
N SER A 59 21.36 9.97 0.78
CA SER A 59 22.65 10.27 1.43
C SER A 59 23.02 11.76 1.42
N SER A 60 22.43 12.55 0.52
CA SER A 60 22.60 14.00 0.46
C SER A 60 21.73 14.77 1.46
N GLY A 61 20.81 14.09 2.14
CA GLY A 61 19.82 14.69 3.04
C GLY A 61 18.54 15.17 2.36
N ALA A 62 18.48 15.17 1.02
CA ALA A 62 17.26 15.45 0.26
C ALA A 62 16.30 14.25 0.22
N ASP A 63 15.00 14.52 0.05
CA ASP A 63 13.96 13.50 -0.10
C ASP A 63 13.74 13.15 -1.58
N ASP A 64 13.74 11.86 -1.89
CA ASP A 64 13.38 11.33 -3.20
C ASP A 64 12.32 10.21 -3.10
N GLY A 65 11.59 10.02 -4.18
CA GLY A 65 10.56 9.01 -4.28
C GLY A 65 11.20 7.65 -4.50
N PHE A 66 10.71 6.64 -3.80
CA PHE A 66 11.21 5.27 -3.99
C PHE A 66 10.09 4.32 -4.42
N ARG A 67 10.51 3.16 -4.91
CA ARG A 67 9.71 1.95 -5.03
C ARG A 67 10.45 0.77 -4.42
N VAL A 68 9.75 -0.04 -3.62
CA VAL A 68 10.25 -1.34 -3.16
C VAL A 68 9.64 -2.44 -4.00
N SER A 69 10.46 -3.41 -4.41
CA SER A 69 10.00 -4.63 -5.06
C SER A 69 10.95 -5.78 -4.75
N GLY A 70 10.41 -6.93 -4.34
CA GLY A 70 11.23 -8.05 -3.89
C GLY A 70 12.09 -7.70 -2.67
N GLY A 71 11.62 -6.79 -1.81
CA GLY A 71 12.36 -6.32 -0.63
C GLY A 71 13.49 -5.32 -0.93
N VAL A 72 13.71 -4.95 -2.19
CA VAL A 72 14.76 -3.98 -2.58
C VAL A 72 14.14 -2.62 -2.80
N MET A 73 14.60 -1.62 -2.05
CA MET A 73 14.28 -0.20 -2.29
C MET A 73 15.08 0.33 -3.48
N SER A 74 14.41 1.03 -4.39
CA SER A 74 15.03 1.68 -5.55
C SER A 74 14.45 3.07 -5.72
N ASP A 75 15.33 4.01 -6.05
CA ASP A 75 14.97 5.38 -6.38
C ASP A 75 14.14 5.43 -7.68
N LEU A 76 13.10 6.28 -7.72
CA LEU A 76 12.29 6.50 -8.92
C LEU A 76 13.05 7.28 -10.01
N ASN A 77 14.16 7.94 -9.64
CA ASN A 77 15.06 8.75 -10.47
C ASN A 77 14.31 9.86 -11.22
N ILE A 78 13.44 10.59 -10.50
CA ILE A 78 12.67 11.69 -11.09
C ILE A 78 13.47 12.98 -10.95
N THR A 79 13.73 13.65 -12.08
CA THR A 79 14.43 14.95 -12.05
C THR A 79 13.56 16.03 -11.42
N GLY A 80 13.92 16.45 -10.22
CA GLY A 80 13.21 17.45 -9.43
C GLY A 80 13.66 17.38 -7.96
N SER A 81 12.86 17.95 -7.07
CA SER A 81 13.03 17.79 -5.61
C SER A 81 11.69 17.42 -4.96
N ASN A 82 11.70 16.99 -3.70
CA ASN A 82 10.48 16.62 -2.97
C ASN A 82 9.62 15.61 -3.75
N VAL A 83 10.27 14.58 -4.31
CA VAL A 83 9.60 13.55 -5.08
C VAL A 83 8.90 12.61 -4.11
N VAL A 84 7.59 12.45 -4.26
CA VAL A 84 6.78 11.61 -3.35
C VAL A 84 5.88 10.70 -4.16
N GLY A 85 6.09 9.38 -4.03
CA GLY A 85 5.16 8.36 -4.52
C GLY A 85 3.96 8.24 -3.57
N ARG A 86 2.76 8.60 -4.02
CA ARG A 86 1.53 8.59 -3.20
C ARG A 86 0.70 7.32 -3.37
N GLY A 87 0.82 6.64 -4.50
CA GLY A 87 0.06 5.43 -4.77
C GLY A 87 0.78 4.52 -5.75
N ILE A 88 0.53 3.21 -5.62
CA ILE A 88 1.04 2.19 -6.52
C ILE A 88 -0.11 1.25 -6.92
N ASN A 89 -0.26 0.97 -8.21
CA ASN A 89 -1.30 0.06 -8.70
C ASN A 89 -0.78 -1.39 -8.83
N ALA A 90 -1.67 -2.32 -9.20
CA ALA A 90 -1.35 -3.75 -9.35
C ALA A 90 -0.28 -4.02 -10.43
N SER A 91 -0.14 -3.14 -11.42
CA SER A 91 0.90 -3.21 -12.44
C SER A 91 2.24 -2.61 -12.00
N GLY A 92 2.35 -2.14 -10.76
CA GLY A 92 3.55 -1.55 -10.20
C GLY A 92 3.84 -0.12 -10.65
N GLN A 93 2.87 0.55 -11.28
CA GLN A 93 2.98 1.96 -11.67
C GLN A 93 2.78 2.84 -10.44
N VAL A 94 3.59 3.89 -10.32
CA VAL A 94 3.57 4.80 -9.18
C VAL A 94 3.01 6.15 -9.63
N ALA A 95 2.02 6.66 -8.91
CA ALA A 95 1.51 8.01 -9.07
C ALA A 95 1.92 8.86 -7.87
N GLY A 96 2.21 10.14 -8.11
CA GLY A 96 2.72 11.03 -7.07
C GLY A 96 2.91 12.45 -7.56
N TYR A 97 3.73 13.20 -6.83
CA TYR A 97 4.13 14.56 -7.21
C TYR A 97 5.62 14.79 -6.98
N TYR A 98 6.15 15.81 -7.66
CA TYR A 98 7.51 16.32 -7.46
C TYR A 98 7.50 17.83 -7.63
N TYR A 99 8.54 18.50 -7.13
CA TYR A 99 8.75 19.92 -7.32
C TYR A 99 9.75 20.17 -8.45
N ASN A 100 9.32 20.93 -9.45
CA ASN A 100 10.16 21.47 -10.51
C ASN A 100 9.64 22.86 -10.89
N ARG A 101 10.16 23.89 -10.21
CA ARG A 101 9.67 25.30 -10.23
C ARG A 101 8.23 25.48 -9.70
N SER A 102 7.42 24.43 -9.74
CA SER A 102 6.08 24.28 -9.17
C SER A 102 5.84 22.78 -8.90
N TYR A 103 4.83 22.45 -8.11
CA TYR A 103 4.46 21.04 -7.92
C TYR A 103 3.78 20.49 -9.17
N GLN A 104 4.30 19.36 -9.66
CA GLN A 104 3.80 18.64 -10.82
C GLN A 104 3.41 17.22 -10.40
N ALA A 105 2.27 16.73 -10.91
CA ALA A 105 1.89 15.34 -10.77
C ALA A 105 2.68 14.48 -11.76
N PHE A 106 2.96 13.23 -11.39
CA PHE A 106 3.63 12.28 -12.27
C PHE A 106 2.96 10.91 -12.28
N LEU A 107 3.18 10.18 -13.38
CA LEU A 107 3.01 8.74 -13.46
C LEU A 107 4.35 8.09 -13.82
N TRP A 108 4.88 7.27 -12.94
CA TRP A 108 6.09 6.49 -13.16
C TRP A 108 5.72 5.07 -13.58
N THR A 109 6.39 4.57 -14.62
CA THR A 109 6.18 3.22 -15.16
C THR A 109 7.51 2.67 -15.64
N ASN A 110 7.99 1.58 -15.04
CA ASN A 110 9.19 0.84 -15.47
C ASN A 110 10.42 1.73 -15.70
N GLY A 111 10.75 2.59 -14.73
CA GLY A 111 11.92 3.47 -14.78
C GLY A 111 11.73 4.74 -15.61
N LYS A 112 10.52 5.00 -16.10
CA LYS A 112 10.20 6.20 -16.89
C LYS A 112 9.13 7.03 -16.21
N THR A 113 9.37 8.33 -16.14
CA THR A 113 8.42 9.30 -15.60
C THR A 113 7.67 9.98 -16.73
N ARG A 114 6.35 10.00 -16.61
CA ARG A 114 5.46 10.86 -17.39
C ARG A 114 4.99 12.00 -16.50
N ASP A 115 5.43 13.20 -16.82
CA ASP A 115 4.89 14.44 -16.25
C ASP A 115 3.41 14.58 -16.67
N LEU A 116 2.53 14.80 -15.70
CA LEU A 116 1.10 15.01 -15.89
C LEU A 116 0.70 16.49 -15.69
N GLY A 117 1.67 17.35 -15.44
CA GLY A 117 1.49 18.76 -15.13
C GLY A 117 0.88 18.96 -13.76
N ASN A 118 0.35 20.15 -13.53
CA ASN A 118 -0.28 20.53 -12.27
C ASN A 118 -1.74 20.06 -12.12
N LEU A 119 -2.26 19.29 -13.10
CA LEU A 119 -3.65 18.81 -13.17
C LEU A 119 -4.70 19.92 -12.95
N GLY A 120 -4.35 21.18 -13.24
CA GLY A 120 -5.21 22.35 -13.03
C GLY A 120 -5.15 23.00 -11.63
N GLY A 121 -4.23 22.58 -10.74
CA GLY A 121 -4.03 23.17 -9.41
C GLY A 121 -2.79 24.06 -9.30
N SER A 122 -2.81 25.05 -8.41
CA SER A 122 -1.65 25.92 -8.11
C SER A 122 -0.85 25.45 -6.89
N TYR A 123 -1.47 24.67 -5.99
CA TYR A 123 -0.89 24.11 -4.77
C TYR A 123 -1.79 22.94 -4.35
N ALA A 124 -1.29 21.70 -4.43
CA ALA A 124 -1.89 20.57 -3.73
C ALA A 124 -1.28 20.52 -2.33
N GLU A 125 -1.65 21.47 -1.48
CA GLU A 125 -1.42 21.32 -0.05
C GLU A 125 -2.32 20.20 0.45
N GLN A 126 -1.69 19.06 0.72
CA GLN A 126 -2.29 17.93 1.39
C GLN A 126 -2.62 18.32 2.83
N LEU A 127 -3.80 18.93 3.02
CA LEU A 127 -4.44 19.06 4.31
C LEU A 127 -5.84 18.45 4.23
N GLY A 128 -5.93 17.24 4.79
CA GLY A 128 -7.18 16.56 5.12
C GLY A 128 -7.88 15.87 3.96
N LEU A 129 -8.05 14.56 4.07
CA LEU A 129 -9.38 13.97 4.16
C LEU A 129 -9.23 12.55 4.73
N HIS A 130 -9.63 12.46 5.99
CA HIS A 130 -10.01 11.21 6.62
C HIS A 130 -10.99 10.46 5.70
N SER A 131 -10.68 9.18 5.47
CA SER A 131 -11.58 8.10 5.06
C SER A 131 -12.91 8.51 4.40
N LEU A 132 -12.96 8.50 3.08
CA LEU A 132 -14.21 8.20 2.36
C LEU A 132 -14.00 6.95 1.50
N PRO A 133 -14.89 5.95 1.60
CA PRO A 133 -14.82 4.75 0.78
C PRO A 133 -15.03 5.11 -0.69
N CYS A 134 -14.24 4.48 -1.54
CA CYS A 134 -14.35 4.53 -2.99
C CYS A 134 -15.75 4.09 -3.44
N LEU A 135 -16.57 5.03 -3.90
CA LEU A 135 -17.76 4.70 -4.69
C LEU A 135 -17.31 4.40 -6.13
N PRO A 136 -17.74 3.26 -6.72
CA PRO A 136 -17.41 2.94 -8.10
C PRO A 136 -18.10 3.91 -9.05
N VAL A 137 -17.33 4.50 -9.98
CA VAL A 137 -17.86 5.28 -11.10
C VAL A 137 -18.45 4.29 -12.11
N GLU A 138 -19.76 4.10 -12.07
CA GLU A 138 -20.46 3.35 -13.11
C GLU A 138 -20.60 4.25 -14.34
N ARG A 139 -19.96 3.88 -15.44
CA ARG A 139 -20.12 4.57 -16.72
C ARG A 139 -21.52 4.29 -17.24
N ARG A 140 -22.37 5.31 -17.24
CA ARG A 140 -23.65 5.30 -17.96
C ARG A 140 -23.33 5.11 -19.45
N VAL A 141 -23.72 3.97 -20.00
CA VAL A 141 -23.75 3.76 -21.45
C VAL A 141 -24.96 4.52 -21.94
N ASP A 142 -24.74 5.62 -22.65
CA ASP A 142 -25.82 6.34 -23.33
C ASP A 142 -26.24 5.51 -24.56
N GLU A 143 -27.21 4.60 -24.37
CA GLU A 143 -27.99 4.03 -25.48
C GLU A 143 -28.97 5.11 -25.96
N GLY A 144 -28.67 5.74 -27.10
CA GLY A 144 -29.55 6.75 -27.67
C GLY A 144 -29.09 7.29 -29.01
N SER A 145 -29.19 6.47 -30.07
CA SER A 145 -29.30 6.98 -31.45
C SER A 145 -30.29 6.13 -32.25
N GLN A 146 -31.57 6.49 -32.14
CA GLN A 146 -32.51 6.43 -33.25
C GLN A 146 -32.82 7.87 -33.67
N LEU A 147 -33.25 8.02 -34.94
CA LEU A 147 -33.61 9.24 -35.69
C LEU A 147 -32.37 9.90 -36.33
N VAL A 148 -32.15 9.92 -37.66
CA VAL A 148 -33.03 9.96 -38.85
C VAL A 148 -32.48 9.03 -39.93
#